data_AF-A0ABD5SSJ0-F1
#
_entry.id   AF-A0ABD5SSJ0-F1
#
_cell.length_a   1.000
_cell.length_b   1.000
_cell.length_c   1.000
_cell.angle_alpha   90.00
_cell.angle_beta   90.00
_cell.angle_gamma   90.00
#
_symmetry.space_group_name_H-M   'P 1'
#
loop_
_entity.id
_entity.type
_entity.pdbx_description
1 polymer ?
#
loop_
_entity_poly.entity_id
_entity_poly.type
_entity_poly.pdbx_seq_one_letter_code
_entity_poly.pdbx_strand_id
1 'polypeptide(L)'
;MSLAAETRRAVDRHPFLRTALRAGVVNYTAAARYLDVDGEIDAIATALRRYAEELPAYETESRDVRVRMESGIGPLESGDERGTSTDGDDALVTVGGTAFGACGGDRTAIVATGDVDTAALAAV
;
A
#
# COMPACT_ATOMS: atom_id res chain seq x y z
N MET A 1 32.12 7.24 11.30
CA MET A 1 30.70 7.55 11.02
C MET A 1 29.86 6.62 11.88
N SER A 2 28.71 7.02 12.43
CA SER A 2 27.92 6.13 13.31
C SER A 2 26.92 5.30 12.53
N LEU A 3 26.63 4.08 13.01
CA LEU A 3 25.60 3.19 12.46
C LEU A 3 24.26 3.91 12.31
N ALA A 4 23.84 4.67 13.33
CA ALA A 4 22.59 5.41 13.30
C ALA A 4 22.55 6.47 12.17
N ALA A 5 23.66 7.17 11.92
CA ALA A 5 23.72 8.13 10.82
C ALA A 5 23.69 7.44 9.45
N GLU A 6 24.29 6.25 9.34
CA GLU A 6 24.25 5.42 8.13
C GLU A 6 22.87 4.85 7.86
N THR A 7 22.21 4.29 8.87
CA THR A 7 20.82 3.83 8.79
C THR A 7 19.88 4.94 8.33
N ARG A 8 20.02 6.17 8.85
CA ARG A 8 19.23 7.33 8.39
C ARG A 8 19.45 7.62 6.90
N ARG A 9 20.71 7.67 6.45
CA ARG A 9 21.02 7.86 5.02
C ARG A 9 20.46 6.74 4.16
N ALA A 10 20.44 5.51 4.66
CA ALA A 10 19.85 4.38 3.95
C ALA A 10 18.33 4.53 3.83
N VAL A 11 17.64 4.96 4.90
CA VAL A 11 16.20 5.27 4.85
C VAL A 11 15.90 6.40 3.86
N ASP A 12 16.72 7.46 3.83
CA ASP A 12 16.49 8.61 2.94
C ASP A 12 16.63 8.26 1.44
N ARG A 13 17.30 7.15 1.10
CA ARG A 13 17.33 6.59 -0.26
C ARG A 13 16.06 5.81 -0.63
N HIS A 14 15.17 5.56 0.34
CA HIS A 14 13.96 4.75 0.17
C HIS A 14 12.72 5.53 0.63
N PRO A 15 12.14 6.38 -0.24
CA PRO A 15 11.00 7.22 0.13
C PRO A 15 9.83 6.47 0.76
N PHE A 16 9.50 5.27 0.24
CA PHE A 16 8.44 4.43 0.79
C PHE A 16 8.69 4.04 2.26
N LEU A 17 9.94 3.77 2.62
CA LEU A 17 10.31 3.37 3.98
C LEU A 17 10.24 4.56 4.93
N ARG A 18 10.69 5.75 4.48
CA ARG A 18 10.53 6.99 5.25
C ARG A 18 9.06 7.28 5.54
N THR A 19 8.18 7.14 4.55
CA THR A 19 6.73 7.32 4.71
C THR A 19 6.16 6.29 5.69
N ALA A 20 6.51 5.00 5.53
CA ALA A 20 6.04 3.94 6.41
C ALA A 20 6.50 4.12 7.87
N LEU A 21 7.72 4.61 8.10
CA LEU A 21 8.23 4.94 9.43
C LEU A 21 7.40 6.06 10.07
N ARG A 22 7.12 7.14 9.33
CA ARG A 22 6.25 8.22 9.81
C ARG A 22 4.83 7.73 10.15
N ALA A 23 4.31 6.78 9.37
CA ALA A 23 2.99 6.19 9.57
C ALA A 23 2.95 5.14 10.69
N GLY A 24 4.09 4.74 11.27
CA GLY A 24 4.14 3.77 12.35
C GLY A 24 3.82 2.32 11.96
N VAL A 25 3.89 1.97 10.68
CA VAL A 25 3.49 0.64 10.15
C VAL A 25 4.66 -0.31 9.87
N VAL A 26 5.89 0.09 10.19
CA VAL A 26 7.10 -0.65 9.83
C VAL A 26 7.41 -1.79 10.80
N ASN A 27 7.67 -2.97 10.26
CA ASN A 27 8.41 -4.00 10.98
C ASN A 27 9.92 -3.67 10.94
N TYR A 28 10.45 -3.16 12.05
CA TYR A 28 11.83 -2.67 12.12
C TYR A 28 12.89 -3.73 11.81
N THR A 29 12.68 -4.99 12.20
CA THR A 29 13.63 -6.07 11.93
C THR A 29 13.61 -6.46 10.45
N ALA A 30 12.45 -6.42 9.80
CA ALA A 30 12.36 -6.64 8.35
C ALA A 30 13.02 -5.48 7.58
N ALA A 31 12.75 -4.24 7.97
CA ALA A 31 13.40 -3.06 7.38
C ALA A 31 14.93 -3.07 7.57
N ALA A 32 15.42 -3.51 8.73
CA ALA A 32 16.86 -3.65 8.98
C ALA A 32 17.54 -4.63 8.03
N ARG A 33 16.89 -5.77 7.72
CA ARG A 33 17.40 -6.73 6.71
C ARG A 33 17.34 -6.17 5.29
N TYR A 34 16.38 -5.31 5.01
CA TYR A 34 16.22 -4.68 3.70
C TYR A 34 17.27 -3.60 3.42
N LEU A 35 17.68 -2.82 4.42
CA LEU A 35 18.50 -1.62 4.21
C LEU A 35 19.97 -1.87 3.86
N ASP A 36 20.45 -3.12 3.93
CA ASP A 36 21.81 -3.55 3.59
C ASP A 36 22.89 -2.60 4.16
N VAL A 37 22.77 -2.29 5.45
CA VAL A 37 23.72 -1.46 6.20
C VAL A 37 24.67 -2.36 6.97
N ASP A 38 25.97 -2.04 6.93
CA ASP A 38 27.00 -2.78 7.67
C ASP A 38 26.77 -2.66 9.18
N GLY A 39 26.28 -3.74 9.80
CA GLY A 39 26.05 -3.79 11.24
C GLY A 39 25.13 -4.93 11.67
N GLU A 40 24.95 -5.04 12.98
CA GLU A 40 24.00 -6.00 13.56
C GLU A 40 22.56 -5.57 13.30
N ILE A 41 21.72 -6.50 12.84
CA ILE A 41 20.31 -6.26 12.49
C ILE A 41 19.54 -5.61 13.65
N ASP A 42 19.78 -6.05 14.89
CA ASP A 42 19.10 -5.51 16.07
C ASP A 42 19.53 -4.06 16.40
N ALA A 43 20.81 -3.74 16.16
CA ALA A 43 21.32 -2.39 16.30
C ALA A 43 20.72 -1.45 15.23
N ILE A 44 20.58 -1.93 13.99
CA ILE A 44 19.92 -1.19 12.91
C ILE A 44 18.42 -1.01 13.20
N ALA A 45 17.73 -2.06 13.64
CA ALA A 45 16.32 -1.99 14.01
C ALA A 45 16.09 -0.98 15.16
N THR A 46 17.00 -0.93 16.12
CA THR A 46 16.98 0.06 17.21
C THR A 46 17.20 1.48 16.68
N ALA A 47 18.16 1.66 15.76
CA ALA A 47 18.39 2.95 15.10
C ALA A 47 17.17 3.42 14.30
N LEU A 48 16.47 2.50 13.62
CA LEU A 48 15.23 2.78 12.90
C LEU A 48 14.10 3.23 13.84
N ARG A 49 13.90 2.53 14.96
CA ARG A 49 12.88 2.90 15.96
C ARG A 49 13.12 4.31 16.50
N ARG A 50 14.36 4.60 16.90
CA ARG A 50 14.74 5.94 17.36
C ARG A 50 14.56 6.99 16.27
N TYR A 51 14.89 6.66 15.02
CA TYR A 51 14.69 7.60 13.93
C TYR A 51 13.22 7.87 13.65
N ALA A 52 12.35 6.85 13.73
CA ALA A 52 10.91 7.02 13.59
C ALA A 52 10.34 7.99 14.63
N GLU A 53 10.81 7.93 15.87
CA GLU A 53 10.42 8.86 16.95
C GLU A 53 10.90 10.31 16.70
N GLU A 54 11.96 10.51 15.90
CA GLU A 54 12.48 11.83 15.53
C GLU A 54 11.79 12.42 14.29
N LEU A 55 11.03 11.62 13.53
CA LEU A 55 10.41 12.06 12.29
C LEU A 55 9.14 12.90 12.56
N PRO A 56 8.84 13.89 11.71
CA PRO A 56 7.55 14.57 11.75
C PRO A 56 6.40 13.57 11.59
N ALA A 57 5.33 13.77 12.34
CA ALA A 57 4.13 12.93 12.28
C ALA A 57 3.65 12.79 10.83
N TYR A 58 3.14 11.61 10.49
CA TYR A 58 2.43 11.41 9.23
C TYR A 58 1.08 12.12 9.31
N GLU A 59 0.87 13.11 8.45
CA GLU A 59 -0.36 13.89 8.41
C GLU A 59 -1.38 13.19 7.51
N THR A 60 -2.60 13.05 8.01
CA THR A 60 -3.72 12.47 7.28
C THR A 60 -4.89 13.43 7.31
N GLU A 61 -5.57 13.59 6.18
CA GLU A 61 -6.87 14.24 6.15
C GLU A 61 -7.95 13.22 6.55
N SER A 62 -8.79 13.57 7.52
CA SER A 62 -9.93 12.74 7.89
C SER A 62 -11.06 12.93 6.88
N ARG A 63 -11.64 11.83 6.41
CA ARG A 63 -12.77 11.83 5.47
C ARG A 63 -13.81 10.80 5.90
N ASP A 64 -15.09 11.11 5.69
CA ASP A 64 -16.19 10.18 5.96
C ASP A 64 -16.27 9.16 4.81
N VAL A 65 -15.48 8.09 4.94
CA VAL A 65 -15.31 7.06 3.93
C VAL A 65 -15.58 5.68 4.52
N ARG A 66 -16.26 4.84 3.75
CA ARG A 66 -16.39 3.41 3.99
C ARG A 66 -15.46 2.65 3.06
N VAL A 67 -14.52 1.92 3.64
CA VAL A 67 -13.58 1.07 2.93
C VAL A 67 -14.00 -0.40 3.08
N ARG A 68 -13.92 -1.16 1.99
CA ARG A 68 -14.11 -2.61 1.94
C ARG A 68 -12.95 -3.25 1.20
N MET A 69 -12.56 -4.45 1.63
CA MET A 69 -11.63 -5.29 0.90
C MET A 69 -12.38 -6.47 0.29
N GLU A 70 -12.18 -6.70 -0.99
CA GLU A 70 -12.81 -7.78 -1.73
C GLU A 70 -11.72 -8.65 -2.37
N SER A 71 -11.66 -9.91 -1.98
CA SER A 71 -10.72 -10.89 -2.53
C SER A 71 -11.37 -11.67 -3.67
N GLY A 72 -10.56 -12.40 -4.44
CA GLY A 72 -11.11 -13.19 -5.56
C GLY A 72 -11.29 -12.37 -6.83
N ILE A 73 -10.59 -11.24 -6.97
CA ILE A 73 -10.78 -10.31 -8.07
C ILE A 73 -9.90 -10.70 -9.26
N GLY A 74 -10.48 -10.68 -10.45
CA GLY A 74 -9.79 -10.96 -11.70
C GLY A 74 -10.49 -10.32 -12.90
N PRO A 75 -9.87 -10.41 -14.09
CA PRO A 75 -10.48 -9.92 -15.32
C PRO A 75 -11.72 -10.73 -15.63
N LEU A 76 -12.82 -10.05 -15.94
CA LEU A 76 -14.05 -10.68 -16.42
C LEU A 76 -13.91 -10.94 -17.92
N GLU A 77 -14.23 -12.15 -18.35
CA GLU A 77 -14.33 -12.48 -19.77
C GLU A 77 -15.53 -11.73 -20.36
N SER A 78 -15.31 -10.95 -21.42
CA SER A 78 -16.40 -10.35 -22.18
C SER A 78 -17.10 -11.48 -22.91
N GLY A 79 -18.29 -11.89 -22.44
CA GLY A 79 -18.90 -13.18 -22.80
C GLY A 79 -18.82 -13.56 -24.29
N ASP A 80 -18.27 -14.74 -24.57
CA ASP A 80 -18.36 -15.38 -25.89
C ASP A 80 -19.72 -16.10 -26.06
N GLU A 81 -20.48 -15.65 -27.06
CA GLU A 81 -21.48 -16.32 -27.94
C GLU A 81 -22.53 -17.31 -27.38
N ARG A 82 -22.62 -17.58 -26.07
CA ARG A 82 -23.69 -18.40 -25.47
C ARG A 82 -24.32 -17.74 -24.27
N GLY A 83 -25.05 -16.66 -24.53
CA GLY A 83 -26.35 -16.37 -23.91
C GLY A 83 -26.43 -16.19 -22.38
N THR A 84 -25.32 -16.12 -21.65
CA THR A 84 -25.33 -15.63 -20.26
C THR A 84 -24.71 -14.25 -20.30
N SER A 85 -25.55 -13.22 -20.33
CA SER A 85 -25.11 -11.85 -20.11
C SER A 85 -24.39 -11.79 -18.76
N THR A 86 -23.10 -11.53 -18.76
CA THR A 86 -22.44 -10.95 -17.59
C THR A 86 -23.04 -9.57 -17.47
N ASP A 87 -24.12 -9.46 -16.70
CA ASP A 87 -24.74 -8.17 -16.42
C ASP A 87 -23.65 -7.25 -15.82
N GLY A 88 -23.67 -5.97 -16.18
CA GLY A 88 -22.68 -5.00 -15.71
C GLY A 88 -22.58 -4.87 -14.17
N ASP A 89 -23.48 -5.50 -13.44
CA ASP A 89 -23.50 -5.59 -11.98
C ASP A 89 -22.34 -6.43 -11.39
N ASP A 90 -21.74 -7.35 -12.16
CA ASP A 90 -20.60 -8.17 -11.68
C ASP A 90 -19.24 -7.45 -11.80
N ALA A 91 -19.18 -6.35 -12.58
CA ALA A 91 -17.97 -5.58 -12.81
C ALA A 91 -17.76 -4.53 -11.70
N LEU A 92 -16.70 -4.68 -10.92
CA LEU A 92 -16.27 -3.71 -9.90
C LEU A 92 -15.63 -2.45 -10.52
N VAL A 93 -14.81 -2.63 -11.56
CA VAL A 93 -14.13 -1.52 -12.24
C VAL A 93 -13.77 -1.91 -13.68
N THR A 94 -13.76 -0.94 -14.59
CA THR A 94 -13.24 -1.11 -15.96
C THR A 94 -12.04 -0.20 -16.20
N VAL A 95 -10.92 -0.78 -16.63
CA VAL A 95 -9.67 -0.06 -16.91
C VAL A 95 -9.24 -0.37 -18.33
N GLY A 96 -9.13 0.65 -19.19
CA GLY A 96 -8.68 0.47 -20.58
C GLY A 96 -9.56 -0.48 -21.40
N GLY A 97 -10.83 -0.64 -21.05
CA GLY A 97 -11.76 -1.58 -21.70
C GLY A 97 -11.80 -2.99 -21.09
N THR A 98 -10.96 -3.29 -20.10
CA THR A 98 -11.00 -4.57 -19.37
C THR A 98 -11.79 -4.41 -18.07
N ALA A 99 -12.87 -5.18 -17.92
CA ALA A 99 -13.65 -5.23 -16.70
C ALA A 99 -13.00 -6.18 -15.67
N PHE A 100 -13.04 -5.81 -14.41
CA PHE A 100 -12.57 -6.63 -13.28
C PHE A 100 -13.70 -6.82 -12.28
N GLY A 101 -13.82 -8.03 -11.73
CA GLY A 101 -14.89 -8.38 -10.80
C GLY A 101 -14.58 -9.65 -10.01
N ALA A 102 -15.54 -10.10 -9.22
CA ALA A 102 -15.41 -11.29 -8.38
C ALA A 102 -15.51 -12.56 -9.25
N CYS A 103 -14.36 -13.15 -9.58
CA CYS A 103 -14.27 -14.34 -10.43
C CYS A 103 -13.34 -15.43 -9.85
N GLY A 104 -13.00 -15.35 -8.56
CA GLY A 104 -12.05 -16.25 -7.91
C GLY A 104 -10.58 -16.00 -8.29
N GLY A 105 -10.26 -14.79 -8.75
CA GLY A 105 -8.88 -14.39 -9.07
C GLY A 105 -7.97 -14.24 -7.85
N ASP A 106 -6.70 -13.94 -8.10
CA ASP A 106 -5.64 -13.82 -7.08
C ASP A 106 -5.47 -12.39 -6.53
N ARG A 107 -6.29 -11.44 -7.00
CA ARG A 107 -6.21 -10.04 -6.59
C ARG A 107 -7.18 -9.72 -5.45
N THR A 108 -6.82 -8.71 -4.67
CA THR A 108 -7.69 -8.07 -3.69
C THR A 108 -7.95 -6.63 -4.12
N ALA A 109 -9.21 -6.26 -4.27
CA ALA A 109 -9.63 -4.88 -4.46
C ALA A 109 -9.81 -4.18 -3.12
N ILE A 110 -9.38 -2.92 -3.04
CA ILE A 110 -9.69 -2.01 -1.95
C ILE A 110 -10.69 -1.00 -2.49
N VAL A 111 -11.94 -1.11 -2.06
CA VAL A 111 -13.05 -0.27 -2.54
C VAL A 111 -13.36 0.77 -1.48
N ALA A 112 -13.20 2.05 -1.82
CA ALA A 112 -13.52 3.18 -0.97
C ALA A 112 -14.76 3.91 -1.52
N THR A 113 -15.73 4.21 -0.66
CA THR A 113 -16.99 4.90 -0.99
C THR A 113 -17.31 5.96 0.07
N GLY A 114 -18.07 7.01 -0.27
CA GLY A 114 -18.30 8.16 0.60
C GLY A 114 -17.61 9.41 0.04
N ASP A 115 -17.01 10.22 0.90
CA ASP A 115 -16.36 11.49 0.53
C ASP A 115 -14.96 11.28 -0.09
N VAL A 116 -14.91 10.51 -1.18
CA VAL A 116 -13.71 10.19 -1.96
C VAL A 116 -13.71 11.04 -3.23
N ASP A 117 -12.93 12.12 -3.22
CA ASP A 117 -12.72 12.96 -4.39
C ASP A 117 -11.43 12.57 -5.14
N THR A 118 -11.13 13.27 -6.24
CA THR A 118 -9.91 13.04 -7.02
C THR A 118 -8.63 13.38 -6.27
N ALA A 119 -8.68 14.27 -5.28
CA ALA A 119 -7.53 14.61 -4.45
C ALA A 119 -7.20 13.48 -3.47
N ALA A 120 -8.21 12.81 -2.92
CA ALA A 120 -8.06 11.60 -2.13
C ALA A 120 -7.41 10.48 -2.94
N LEU A 121 -7.78 10.31 -4.21
CA LEU A 121 -7.16 9.32 -5.10
C LEU A 121 -5.69 9.66 -5.42
N ALA A 122 -5.35 10.93 -5.59
CA ALA A 122 -3.98 11.36 -5.89
C ALA A 122 -2.99 11.12 -4.73
N ALA A 123 -3.49 10.84 -3.53
CA ALA A 123 -2.68 10.54 -2.35
C ALA A 123 -2.28 9.05 -2.23
N VAL A 124 -2.77 8.18 -3.15
CA VAL A 124 -2.56 6.72 -3.14
C VAL A 124 -1.51 6.30 -4.15
#